data_AF-A0AA35XFL3-F1
#
_entry.id   AF-A0AA35XFL3-F1
#
_cell.length_a   1.000
_cell.length_b   1.000
_cell.length_c   1.000
_cell.angle_alpha   90.00
_cell.angle_beta   90.00
_cell.angle_gamma   90.00
#
_symmetry.space_group_name_H-M   'P 1'
#
loop_
_entity.id
_entity.type
_entity.pdbx_description
1 polymer ?
#
loop_
_entity_poly.entity_id
_entity_poly.type
_entity_poly.pdbx_seq_one_letter_code
_entity_poly.pdbx_strand_id
1 'polypeptide(L)'
;HSPLSPSHPPSGKLGSCVKVPLLPDKDLAVDLSIQAFVGHPTSTQFHVFEATRRLPQFSLYIPCPLATEPHPQGRVAFNVPERLETVTGWLNDSFMYGAGEDSVLTPYLHVAFLSLRSSFPLILSFKPAQNGAFTIETDDLDLAGDIIQSLASYVGLTDLSVTASFPQQMKELRDVLEEVEELHKIRQKLSAEMADNSALIRNLVVRAEDARIMNDMGNMKKAYFQLYELNKDLMLGYNIRSNNHLELLECLRIVNQAIQKTGNLRVGKPKAQLIAACRAAIKNKDNDTLIKTMMNGAS
;
A
#
# COMPACT_ATOMS: atom_id res chain seq x y z
N HIS A 1 17.65 -5.65 3.48
CA HIS A 1 18.82 -5.69 2.58
C HIS A 1 19.31 -7.12 2.47
N SER A 2 18.78 -7.88 1.52
CA SER A 2 19.31 -9.18 1.19
C SER A 2 20.56 -8.97 0.33
N PRO A 3 21.71 -9.60 0.62
CA PRO A 3 22.87 -9.49 -0.24
C PRO A 3 22.54 -10.09 -1.62
N LEU A 4 22.75 -9.32 -2.68
CA LEU A 4 22.68 -9.82 -4.05
C LEU A 4 23.68 -10.97 -4.18
N SER A 5 23.27 -12.08 -4.82
CA SER A 5 24.16 -13.20 -5.05
C SER A 5 25.35 -12.77 -5.94
N PRO A 6 26.59 -13.17 -5.60
CA PRO A 6 27.76 -12.78 -6.38
C PRO A 6 27.65 -13.36 -7.79
N SER A 7 27.80 -12.50 -8.80
CA SER A 7 27.85 -12.93 -10.20
C SER A 7 29.18 -13.63 -10.47
N HIS A 8 29.18 -14.96 -10.49
CA HIS A 8 30.36 -15.77 -10.77
C HIS A 8 30.20 -16.48 -12.14
N PRO A 9 30.70 -15.90 -13.25
CA PRO A 9 30.63 -16.54 -14.54
C PRO A 9 31.43 -17.86 -14.55
N PRO A 10 30.91 -18.95 -15.15
CA PRO A 10 31.68 -20.18 -15.31
C PRO A 10 32.88 -19.95 -16.23
N SER A 11 33.92 -20.79 -16.10
CA SER A 11 35.19 -20.65 -16.83
C SER A 11 35.05 -20.54 -18.35
N GLY A 12 34.02 -21.16 -18.94
CA GLY A 12 33.71 -21.05 -20.37
C GLY A 12 33.02 -19.75 -20.82
N LYS A 13 32.65 -18.85 -19.89
CA LYS A 13 31.96 -17.57 -20.17
C LYS A 13 32.73 -16.36 -19.61
N LEU A 14 34.01 -16.53 -19.31
CA LEU A 14 34.89 -15.44 -18.92
C LEU A 14 35.04 -14.47 -20.10
N GLY A 15 34.85 -13.17 -19.84
CA GLY A 15 34.96 -12.12 -20.83
C GLY A 15 35.38 -10.80 -20.18
N SER A 16 35.65 -9.79 -20.99
CA SER A 16 36.01 -8.45 -20.51
C SER A 16 34.82 -7.64 -19.96
N CYS A 17 33.60 -8.17 -20.06
CA CYS A 17 32.37 -7.52 -19.60
C CYS A 17 31.46 -8.54 -18.92
N VAL A 18 30.96 -8.18 -17.73
CA VAL A 18 29.96 -8.94 -16.98
C VAL A 18 28.73 -8.07 -16.81
N LYS A 19 27.56 -8.61 -17.16
CA LYS A 19 26.28 -7.93 -16.96
C LYS A 19 25.58 -8.55 -15.76
N VAL A 20 25.29 -7.73 -14.76
CA VAL A 20 24.57 -8.16 -13.56
C VAL A 20 23.16 -7.57 -13.62
N PRO A 21 22.11 -8.38 -13.78
CA PRO A 21 20.74 -7.87 -13.71
C PRO A 21 20.42 -7.46 -12.28
N LEU A 22 19.84 -6.27 -12.11
CA LEU A 22 19.36 -5.77 -10.83
C LEU A 22 17.84 -5.64 -10.90
N LEU A 23 17.15 -6.18 -9.91
CA LEU A 23 15.70 -6.07 -9.79
C LEU A 23 15.32 -5.68 -8.35
N PRO A 24 15.43 -4.38 -7.99
CA PRO A 24 15.00 -3.92 -6.67
C PRO A 24 13.48 -4.10 -6.46
N ASP A 25 13.10 -4.68 -5.32
CA ASP A 25 11.69 -4.91 -4.95
C ASP A 25 10.93 -3.60 -4.61
N LYS A 26 11.65 -2.51 -4.31
CA LYS A 26 11.10 -1.23 -3.85
C LYS A 26 11.79 -0.05 -4.52
N ASP A 27 11.08 1.07 -4.61
CA ASP A 27 11.59 2.33 -5.15
C ASP A 27 12.37 3.11 -4.10
N LEU A 28 13.63 2.71 -3.93
CA LEU A 28 14.57 3.32 -2.99
C LEU A 28 15.87 3.63 -3.71
N ALA A 29 16.45 4.79 -3.41
CA ALA A 29 17.80 5.08 -3.84
C ALA A 29 18.79 4.21 -3.05
N VAL A 30 19.66 3.49 -3.75
CA VAL A 30 20.61 2.54 -3.14
C VAL A 30 22.00 2.77 -3.69
N ASP A 31 23.00 2.82 -2.80
CA ASP A 31 24.40 2.84 -3.19
C ASP A 31 24.92 1.41 -3.36
N LEU A 32 25.36 1.09 -4.57
CA LEU A 32 25.96 -0.18 -4.95
C LEU A 32 27.47 -0.08 -4.79
N SER A 33 28.01 -0.80 -3.83
CA SER A 33 29.45 -1.07 -3.74
C SER A 33 29.77 -2.29 -4.62
N ILE A 34 30.62 -2.06 -5.62
CA ILE A 34 31.02 -3.06 -6.60
C ILE A 34 32.48 -3.39 -6.35
N GLN A 35 32.77 -4.64 -6.03
CA GLN A 35 34.12 -5.18 -5.98
C GLN A 35 34.30 -6.15 -7.16
N ALA A 36 35.04 -5.69 -8.17
CA ALA A 36 35.28 -6.45 -9.39
C ALA A 36 36.67 -7.11 -9.33
N PHE A 37 36.69 -8.44 -9.43
CA PHE A 37 37.91 -9.23 -9.49
C PHE A 37 38.37 -9.35 -10.93
N VAL A 38 39.52 -8.74 -11.24
CA VAL A 38 40.08 -8.70 -12.59
C VAL A 38 41.39 -9.48 -12.61
N GLY A 39 41.50 -10.42 -13.54
CA GLY A 39 42.70 -11.22 -13.75
C GLY A 39 42.58 -12.15 -14.94
N HIS A 40 43.66 -12.86 -15.25
CA HIS A 40 43.67 -13.84 -16.34
C HIS A 40 42.93 -15.13 -15.96
N PRO A 41 42.37 -15.88 -16.94
CA PRO A 41 41.59 -17.11 -16.67
C PRO A 41 42.34 -18.18 -15.87
N THR A 42 43.66 -18.20 -15.96
CA THR A 42 44.55 -19.18 -15.29
C THR A 42 45.22 -18.61 -14.04
N SER A 43 44.92 -17.37 -13.66
CA SER A 43 45.56 -16.72 -12.51
C SER A 43 45.01 -17.22 -11.17
N THR A 44 45.87 -17.36 -10.18
CA THR A 44 45.49 -17.64 -8.77
C THR A 44 45.34 -16.38 -7.93
N GLN A 45 45.81 -15.23 -8.45
CA GLN A 45 45.72 -13.91 -7.82
C GLN A 45 44.98 -12.95 -8.75
N PHE A 46 44.05 -12.17 -8.19
CA PHE A 46 43.22 -11.22 -8.92
C PHE A 46 43.40 -9.82 -8.32
N HIS A 47 43.35 -8.80 -9.16
CA HIS A 47 43.24 -7.42 -8.71
C HIS A 47 41.78 -7.11 -8.41
N VAL A 48 41.51 -6.57 -7.22
CA VAL A 48 40.18 -6.13 -6.83
C VAL A 48 40.06 -4.64 -7.13
N PHE A 49 39.15 -4.31 -8.04
CA PHE A 49 38.74 -2.93 -8.30
C PHE A 49 37.47 -2.63 -7.53
N GLU A 50 37.49 -1.53 -6.79
CA GLU A 50 36.33 -1.06 -6.03
C GLU A 50 35.70 0.13 -6.75
N ALA A 51 34.38 0.10 -6.94
CA ALA A 51 33.61 1.20 -7.49
C ALA A 51 32.32 1.36 -6.71
N THR A 52 31.88 2.60 -6.52
CA THR A 52 30.56 2.89 -5.94
C THR A 52 29.67 3.52 -7.00
N ARG A 53 28.46 2.99 -7.17
CA ARG A 53 27.45 3.50 -8.10
C ARG A 53 26.12 3.69 -7.39
N ARG A 54 25.49 4.84 -7.55
CA ARG A 54 24.16 5.11 -6.99
C ARG A 54 23.09 4.66 -7.98
N LEU A 55 22.17 3.83 -7.52
CA LEU A 55 20.95 3.49 -8.21
C LEU A 55 19.85 4.47 -7.77
N PRO A 56 19.20 5.21 -8.70
CA PRO A 56 18.19 6.19 -8.34
C PRO A 56 16.90 5.51 -7.86
N GLN A 57 16.04 6.29 -7.21
CA GLN A 57 14.83 5.79 -6.55
C GLN A 57 13.91 5.04 -7.52
N PHE A 58 13.64 5.62 -8.69
CA PHE A 58 12.74 5.06 -9.70
C PHE A 58 13.54 4.42 -10.85
N SER A 59 14.45 3.51 -10.50
CA SER A 59 15.37 2.87 -11.46
C SER A 59 14.72 1.83 -12.38
N LEU A 60 13.57 1.27 -12.01
CA LEU A 60 12.85 0.27 -12.80
C LEU A 60 11.78 0.84 -13.74
N TYR A 61 11.88 2.13 -14.05
CA TYR A 61 10.96 2.84 -14.95
C TYR A 61 11.72 3.29 -16.19
N ILE A 62 11.46 2.65 -17.32
CA ILE A 62 12.15 2.95 -18.58
C ILE A 62 11.30 3.93 -19.40
N PRO A 63 11.90 4.97 -20.02
CA PRO A 63 11.19 5.85 -20.95
C PRO A 63 10.50 5.06 -22.07
N CYS A 64 9.24 5.37 -22.33
CA CYS A 64 8.47 4.76 -23.42
C CYS A 64 7.72 5.82 -24.25
N PRO A 65 7.27 5.47 -25.48
CA PRO A 65 6.43 6.37 -26.26
C PRO A 65 5.13 6.70 -25.54
N LEU A 66 4.70 7.95 -25.62
CA LEU A 66 3.45 8.45 -25.00
C LEU A 66 2.17 7.76 -25.50
N ALA A 67 2.22 7.13 -26.68
CA ALA A 67 1.09 6.40 -27.26
C ALA A 67 0.99 4.93 -26.79
N THR A 68 1.64 4.57 -25.68
CA THR A 68 1.64 3.19 -25.18
C THR A 68 0.33 2.88 -24.47
N GLU A 69 -0.48 1.99 -25.06
CA GLU A 69 -1.65 1.40 -24.41
C GLU A 69 -1.25 0.27 -23.44
N PRO A 70 -1.97 0.06 -22.33
CA PRO A 70 -3.21 0.74 -21.92
C PRO A 70 -2.96 2.07 -21.19
N HIS A 71 -3.78 3.09 -21.45
CA HIS A 71 -3.71 4.33 -20.68
C HIS A 71 -4.21 4.14 -19.23
N PRO A 72 -3.51 4.70 -18.24
CA PRO A 72 -3.92 4.60 -16.85
C PRO A 72 -5.20 5.40 -16.60
N GLN A 73 -6.08 4.87 -15.75
CA GLN A 73 -7.31 5.55 -15.33
C GLN A 73 -7.08 6.43 -14.11
N GLY A 74 -6.09 6.05 -13.28
CA GLY A 74 -5.69 6.81 -12.12
C GLY A 74 -4.99 8.12 -12.51
N ARG A 75 -5.42 9.23 -11.92
CA ARG A 75 -4.88 10.56 -12.19
C ARG A 75 -4.76 11.39 -10.92
N VAL A 76 -3.64 12.07 -10.80
CA VAL A 76 -3.34 12.96 -9.68
C VAL A 76 -2.89 14.30 -10.23
N ALA A 77 -3.48 15.39 -9.74
CA ALA A 77 -3.20 16.76 -10.17
C ALA A 77 -2.91 17.66 -8.98
N PHE A 78 -1.85 18.46 -9.10
CA PHE A 78 -1.43 19.44 -8.10
C PHE A 78 -0.60 20.55 -8.75
N ASN A 79 -0.25 21.57 -7.97
CA ASN A 79 0.51 22.71 -8.44
C ASN A 79 1.89 22.75 -7.77
N VAL A 80 2.92 22.95 -8.57
CA VAL A 80 4.30 23.09 -8.11
C VAL A 80 4.81 24.46 -8.59
N PRO A 81 5.10 25.41 -7.68
CA PRO A 81 5.52 26.76 -8.03
C PRO A 81 7.01 26.81 -8.44
N GLU A 82 7.43 25.93 -9.35
CA GLU A 82 8.83 25.78 -9.77
C GLU A 82 9.02 25.95 -11.27
N ARG A 83 10.30 26.08 -11.68
CA ARG A 83 10.69 26.14 -13.08
C ARG A 83 10.80 24.74 -13.68
N LEU A 84 10.65 24.67 -15.01
CA LEU A 84 10.82 23.43 -15.77
C LEU A 84 12.19 22.78 -15.52
N GLU A 85 13.25 23.59 -15.45
CA GLU A 85 14.63 23.15 -15.17
C GLU A 85 14.79 22.45 -13.82
N THR A 86 14.12 22.93 -12.77
CA THR A 86 14.14 22.30 -11.45
C THR A 86 13.52 20.90 -11.52
N VAL A 87 12.37 20.79 -12.19
CA VAL A 87 11.61 19.55 -12.32
C VAL A 87 12.34 18.55 -13.22
N THR A 88 12.97 18.98 -14.30
CA THR A 88 13.79 18.10 -15.16
C THR A 88 15.07 17.65 -14.46
N GLY A 89 15.68 18.51 -13.62
CA GLY A 89 16.78 18.13 -12.73
C GLY A 89 16.37 17.01 -11.76
N TRP A 90 15.25 17.17 -11.06
CA TRP A 90 14.70 16.12 -10.21
C TRP A 90 14.44 14.82 -10.96
N LEU A 91 13.87 14.90 -12.18
CA LEU A 91 13.58 13.73 -13.00
C LEU A 91 14.87 12.97 -13.35
N ASN A 92 15.94 13.68 -13.74
CA ASN A 92 17.23 13.06 -14.06
C ASN A 92 17.93 12.44 -12.84
N ASP A 93 17.76 13.02 -11.65
CA ASP A 93 18.32 12.47 -10.42
C ASP A 93 17.53 11.27 -9.88
N SER A 94 16.22 11.27 -10.11
CA SER A 94 15.29 10.29 -9.52
C SER A 94 14.95 9.13 -10.46
N PHE A 95 15.06 9.32 -11.78
CA PHE A 95 14.80 8.32 -12.81
C PHE A 95 16.04 8.10 -13.68
N MET A 96 16.13 6.92 -14.30
CA MET A 96 17.09 6.66 -15.38
C MET A 96 16.59 7.24 -16.72
N TYR A 97 16.12 8.50 -16.71
CA TYR A 97 15.49 9.15 -17.86
C TYR A 97 16.49 9.40 -18.99
N GLY A 98 17.74 9.72 -18.65
CA GLY A 98 18.82 9.90 -19.62
C GLY A 98 18.46 10.93 -20.68
N ALA A 99 17.98 12.10 -20.27
CA ALA A 99 17.58 13.17 -21.17
C ALA A 99 18.70 13.45 -22.20
N GLY A 100 18.46 13.13 -23.47
CA GLY A 100 19.19 13.74 -24.56
C GLY A 100 18.90 15.24 -24.61
N GLU A 101 19.73 15.99 -25.34
CA GLU A 101 19.67 17.45 -25.48
C GLU A 101 18.29 18.00 -25.94
N ASP A 102 17.38 17.15 -26.41
CA ASP A 102 16.06 17.49 -26.94
C ASP A 102 15.03 17.98 -25.89
N SER A 103 15.21 17.71 -24.59
CA SER A 103 14.29 18.21 -23.54
C SER A 103 14.35 19.72 -23.30
N VAL A 104 15.34 20.42 -23.86
CA VAL A 104 15.54 21.87 -23.66
C VAL A 104 14.59 22.71 -24.53
N LEU A 105 13.94 22.11 -25.53
CA LEU A 105 13.20 22.85 -26.56
C LEU A 105 11.69 22.98 -26.32
N THR A 106 11.10 22.30 -25.34
CA THR A 106 9.64 22.31 -25.11
C THR A 106 9.24 23.17 -23.89
N PRO A 107 8.17 23.99 -24.00
CA PRO A 107 7.71 24.85 -22.89
C PRO A 107 6.98 24.08 -21.77
N TYR A 108 6.91 22.75 -21.86
CA TYR A 108 6.28 21.83 -20.92
C TYR A 108 7.03 20.50 -20.90
N LEU A 109 6.88 19.74 -19.81
CA LEU A 109 7.34 18.36 -19.69
C LEU A 109 6.16 17.43 -19.96
N HIS A 110 6.37 16.40 -20.78
CA HIS A 110 5.39 15.34 -20.99
C HIS A 110 6.15 14.05 -21.32
N VAL A 111 6.26 13.17 -20.34
CA VAL A 111 7.10 11.96 -20.42
C VAL A 111 6.29 10.75 -19.97
N ALA A 112 6.48 9.63 -20.65
CA ALA A 112 5.94 8.34 -20.26
C ALA A 112 7.06 7.38 -19.90
N PHE A 113 6.79 6.57 -18.88
CA PHE A 113 7.63 5.49 -18.44
C PHE A 113 6.83 4.19 -18.39
N LEU A 114 7.52 3.08 -18.57
CA LEU A 114 6.96 1.75 -18.35
C LEU A 114 7.63 1.11 -17.13
N SER A 115 6.82 0.65 -16.18
CA SER A 115 7.29 -0.12 -15.03
C SER A 115 7.79 -1.49 -15.47
N LEU A 116 9.04 -1.84 -15.16
CA LEU A 116 9.57 -3.17 -15.40
C LEU A 116 9.04 -4.24 -14.43
N ARG A 117 8.40 -3.82 -13.32
CA ARG A 117 7.81 -4.75 -12.35
C ARG A 117 6.43 -5.23 -12.77
N SER A 118 5.58 -4.27 -13.15
CA SER A 118 4.15 -4.50 -13.39
C SER A 118 3.74 -4.34 -14.85
N SER A 119 4.63 -3.84 -15.71
CA SER A 119 4.33 -3.47 -17.10
C SER A 119 3.23 -2.42 -17.25
N PHE A 120 2.91 -1.68 -16.19
CA PHE A 120 1.97 -0.55 -16.25
C PHE A 120 2.69 0.75 -16.62
N PRO A 121 2.05 1.61 -17.41
CA PRO A 121 2.60 2.92 -17.75
C PRO A 121 2.45 3.93 -16.61
N LEU A 122 3.38 4.87 -16.59
CA LEU A 122 3.42 6.05 -15.73
C LEU A 122 3.62 7.26 -16.64
N ILE A 123 2.69 8.21 -16.62
CA ILE A 123 2.78 9.43 -17.42
C ILE A 123 2.93 10.61 -16.47
N LEU A 124 3.97 11.42 -16.69
CA LEU A 124 4.22 12.65 -15.95
C LEU A 124 4.09 13.83 -16.90
N SER A 125 3.30 14.82 -16.51
CA SER A 125 3.20 16.07 -17.25
C SER A 125 3.29 17.29 -16.35
N PHE A 126 4.09 18.26 -16.79
CA PHE A 126 4.29 19.51 -16.07
C PHE A 126 4.15 20.68 -17.02
N LYS A 127 3.26 21.62 -16.68
CA LYS A 127 2.94 22.80 -17.48
C LYS A 127 3.21 24.06 -16.65
N PRO A 128 4.42 24.64 -16.74
CA PRO A 128 4.78 25.86 -16.01
C PRO A 128 3.80 27.02 -16.27
N ALA A 129 3.39 27.20 -17.53
CA ALA A 129 2.49 28.27 -17.96
C ALA A 129 1.08 28.21 -17.32
N GLN A 130 0.68 27.06 -16.77
CA GLN A 130 -0.61 26.86 -16.11
C GLN A 130 -0.44 26.87 -14.58
N ASN A 131 0.21 27.90 -14.03
CA ASN A 131 0.48 28.03 -12.60
C ASN A 131 1.23 26.80 -12.02
N GLY A 132 2.16 26.23 -12.81
CA GLY A 132 2.91 25.04 -12.41
C GLY A 132 2.05 23.78 -12.25
N ALA A 133 1.01 23.61 -13.07
CA ALA A 133 0.17 22.42 -13.04
C ALA A 133 1.02 21.17 -13.35
N PHE A 134 1.07 20.25 -12.39
CA PHE A 134 1.72 18.95 -12.49
C PHE A 134 0.65 17.86 -12.43
N THR A 135 0.69 16.91 -13.35
CA THR A 135 -0.21 15.76 -13.33
C THR A 135 0.54 14.45 -13.51
N ILE A 136 0.16 13.47 -12.69
CA ILE A 136 0.66 12.09 -12.68
C ILE A 136 -0.50 11.21 -13.10
N GLU A 137 -0.29 10.40 -14.12
CA GLU A 137 -1.26 9.39 -14.55
C GLU A 137 -0.64 8.01 -14.33
N THR A 138 -1.25 7.25 -13.42
CA THR A 138 -0.83 5.90 -13.02
C THR A 138 -1.96 5.24 -12.24
N ASP A 139 -2.09 3.92 -12.36
CA ASP A 139 -3.08 3.14 -11.58
C ASP A 139 -2.55 2.73 -10.20
N ASP A 140 -1.24 2.91 -9.96
CA ASP A 140 -0.60 2.60 -8.69
C ASP A 140 -0.56 3.84 -7.79
N LEU A 141 -1.33 3.78 -6.70
CA LEU A 141 -1.45 4.90 -5.76
C LEU A 141 -0.20 5.03 -4.87
N ASP A 142 0.48 3.92 -4.57
CA ASP A 142 1.72 3.95 -3.79
C ASP A 142 2.82 4.66 -4.59
N LEU A 143 2.96 4.31 -5.88
CA LEU A 143 3.88 4.96 -6.80
C LEU A 143 3.60 6.46 -6.94
N ALA A 144 2.34 6.85 -7.12
CA ALA A 144 1.95 8.25 -7.17
C ALA A 144 2.35 8.99 -5.88
N GLY A 145 2.15 8.35 -4.72
CA GLY A 145 2.58 8.88 -3.42
C GLY A 145 4.09 9.08 -3.34
N ASP A 146 4.87 8.05 -3.68
CA ASP A 146 6.33 8.10 -3.63
C ASP A 146 6.92 9.17 -4.56
N ILE A 147 6.34 9.33 -5.75
CA ILE A 147 6.71 10.39 -6.71
C ILE A 147 6.45 11.78 -6.10
N ILE A 148 5.27 12.01 -5.53
CA ILE A 148 4.90 13.29 -4.94
C ILE A 148 5.80 13.62 -3.74
N GLN A 149 6.05 12.64 -2.85
CA GLN A 149 6.92 12.84 -1.69
C GLN A 149 8.37 13.10 -2.13
N SER A 150 8.88 12.37 -3.12
CA SER A 150 10.21 12.58 -3.70
C SER A 150 10.35 13.99 -4.27
N LEU A 151 9.41 14.41 -5.13
CA LEU A 151 9.40 15.74 -5.74
C LEU A 151 9.30 16.85 -4.69
N ALA A 152 8.39 16.70 -3.72
CA ALA A 152 8.24 17.68 -2.65
C ALA A 152 9.49 17.80 -1.78
N SER A 153 10.18 16.69 -1.49
CA SER A 153 11.43 16.68 -0.73
C SER A 153 12.58 17.33 -1.50
N TYR A 154 12.64 17.13 -2.82
CA TYR A 154 13.67 17.71 -3.68
C TYR A 154 13.51 19.23 -3.81
N VAL A 155 12.27 19.70 -3.99
CA VAL A 155 11.95 21.13 -4.10
C VAL A 155 11.94 21.83 -2.74
N GLY A 156 11.66 21.10 -1.65
CA GLY A 156 11.51 21.67 -0.30
C GLY A 156 10.10 22.20 -0.01
N LEU A 157 9.06 21.61 -0.60
CA LEU A 157 7.66 21.98 -0.34
C LEU A 157 7.23 21.49 1.04
N THR A 158 6.76 22.42 1.89
CA THR A 158 6.30 22.09 3.25
C THR A 158 4.87 21.58 3.28
N ASP A 159 3.99 22.18 2.47
CA ASP A 159 2.56 21.89 2.41
C ASP A 159 2.15 21.71 0.94
N LEU A 160 1.51 20.57 0.61
CA LEU A 160 1.02 20.29 -0.74
C LEU A 160 -0.36 19.62 -0.67
N SER A 161 -1.35 20.28 -1.27
CA SER A 161 -2.68 19.74 -1.51
C SER A 161 -2.78 19.15 -2.92
N VAL A 162 -3.54 18.08 -3.04
CA VAL A 162 -3.63 17.29 -4.27
C VAL A 162 -5.07 16.88 -4.53
N THR A 163 -5.45 16.89 -5.81
CA THR A 163 -6.69 16.32 -6.32
C THR A 163 -6.38 14.98 -6.98
N ALA A 164 -6.93 13.90 -6.45
CA ALA A 164 -6.66 12.53 -6.90
C ALA A 164 -7.96 11.84 -7.35
N SER A 165 -7.87 11.07 -8.43
CA SER A 165 -8.97 10.28 -8.99
C SER A 165 -8.45 8.88 -9.29
N PHE A 166 -8.87 7.90 -8.49
CA PHE A 166 -8.52 6.49 -8.66
C PHE A 166 -9.79 5.63 -8.62
N PRO A 167 -10.53 5.53 -9.74
CA PRO A 167 -11.88 4.95 -9.73
C PRO A 167 -11.91 3.49 -9.26
N GLN A 168 -10.95 2.67 -9.70
CA GLN A 168 -10.88 1.25 -9.32
C GLN A 168 -10.63 1.07 -7.82
N GLN A 169 -9.62 1.74 -7.26
CA GLN A 169 -9.29 1.63 -5.85
C GLN A 169 -10.40 2.18 -4.94
N MET A 170 -11.10 3.23 -5.38
CA MET A 170 -12.25 3.77 -4.63
C MET A 170 -13.43 2.80 -4.62
N LYS A 171 -13.63 2.04 -5.71
CA LYS A 171 -14.63 0.98 -5.76
C LYS A 171 -14.28 -0.17 -4.82
N GLU A 172 -13.04 -0.65 -4.87
CA GLU A 172 -12.56 -1.71 -3.96
C GLU A 172 -12.68 -1.28 -2.49
N LEU A 173 -12.34 -0.02 -2.17
CA LEU A 173 -12.51 0.51 -0.82
C LEU A 173 -13.98 0.56 -0.37
N ARG A 174 -14.89 0.89 -1.29
CA ARG A 174 -16.33 0.90 -1.02
C ARG A 174 -16.82 -0.50 -0.69
N ASP A 175 -16.43 -1.50 -1.49
CA ASP A 175 -16.83 -2.89 -1.28
C ASP A 175 -16.34 -3.40 0.09
N VAL A 176 -15.10 -3.07 0.48
CA VAL A 176 -14.54 -3.40 1.80
C VAL A 176 -15.29 -2.70 2.94
N LEU A 177 -15.70 -1.44 2.76
CA LEU A 177 -16.48 -0.72 3.78
C LEU A 177 -17.88 -1.32 3.97
N GLU A 178 -18.52 -1.75 2.90
CA GLU A 178 -19.81 -2.46 2.95
C GLU A 178 -19.66 -3.79 3.70
N GLU A 179 -18.60 -4.56 3.42
CA GLU A 179 -18.27 -5.80 4.14
C GLU A 179 -18.03 -5.56 5.64
N VAL A 180 -17.30 -4.50 6.01
CA VAL A 180 -17.07 -4.11 7.41
C VAL A 180 -18.40 -3.88 8.15
N GLU A 181 -19.38 -3.25 7.51
CA GLU A 181 -20.70 -3.05 8.11
C GLU A 181 -21.45 -4.36 8.34
N GLU A 182 -21.37 -5.30 7.40
CA GLU A 182 -21.96 -6.64 7.55
C GLU A 182 -21.31 -7.42 8.69
N LEU A 183 -19.98 -7.43 8.75
CA LEU A 183 -19.22 -8.08 9.82
C LEU A 183 -19.55 -7.49 11.19
N HIS A 184 -19.74 -6.17 11.28
CA HIS A 184 -20.20 -5.52 12.51
C HIS A 184 -21.60 -5.97 12.94
N LYS A 185 -22.54 -6.13 12.00
CA LYS A 185 -23.90 -6.64 12.29
C LYS A 185 -23.86 -8.08 12.79
N ILE A 186 -23.08 -8.95 12.12
CA ILE A 186 -22.91 -10.36 12.52
C ILE A 186 -22.30 -10.45 13.92
N ARG A 187 -21.24 -9.66 14.20
CA ARG A 187 -20.61 -9.60 15.52
C ARG A 187 -21.59 -9.19 16.62
N GLN A 188 -22.44 -8.20 16.36
CA GLN A 188 -23.45 -7.75 17.32
C GLN A 188 -24.46 -8.86 17.63
N LYS A 189 -24.94 -9.56 16.59
CA LYS A 189 -25.86 -10.69 16.72
C LYS A 189 -25.24 -11.85 17.53
N LEU A 190 -24.04 -12.30 17.17
CA LEU A 190 -23.32 -13.35 17.89
C LEU A 190 -23.05 -12.97 19.35
N SER A 191 -22.77 -11.70 19.62
CA SER A 191 -22.54 -11.23 20.99
C SER A 191 -23.81 -11.28 21.84
N ALA A 192 -24.99 -11.01 21.27
CA ALA A 192 -26.27 -11.15 21.95
C ALA A 192 -26.60 -12.62 22.24
N GLU A 193 -26.49 -13.49 21.23
CA GLU A 193 -26.73 -14.94 21.36
C GLU A 193 -25.84 -15.58 22.44
N MET A 194 -24.55 -15.21 22.48
CA MET A 194 -23.64 -15.71 23.52
C MET A 194 -24.00 -15.20 24.93
N ALA A 195 -24.52 -13.97 25.05
CA ALA A 195 -24.96 -13.43 26.33
C ALA A 195 -26.21 -14.16 26.85
N ASP A 196 -27.16 -14.44 25.97
CA ASP A 196 -28.37 -15.22 26.28
C ASP A 196 -28.02 -16.65 26.68
N ASN A 197 -27.13 -17.31 25.91
CA ASN A 197 -26.62 -18.64 26.26
C ASN A 197 -25.90 -18.63 27.61
N SER A 198 -25.08 -17.61 27.89
CA SER A 198 -24.41 -17.48 29.19
C SER A 198 -25.38 -17.31 30.36
N ALA A 199 -26.49 -16.58 30.15
CA ALA A 199 -27.56 -16.45 31.14
C ALA A 199 -28.29 -17.79 31.36
N LEU A 200 -28.58 -18.53 30.29
CA LEU A 200 -29.14 -19.88 30.34
C LEU A 200 -28.25 -20.86 31.10
N ILE A 201 -26.94 -20.86 30.86
CA ILE A 201 -25.97 -21.70 31.61
C ILE A 201 -26.08 -21.43 33.10
N ARG A 202 -26.04 -20.16 33.53
CA ARG A 202 -26.14 -19.81 34.96
C ARG A 202 -27.43 -20.36 35.59
N ASN A 203 -28.57 -20.20 34.91
CA ASN A 203 -29.84 -20.71 35.39
C ASN A 203 -29.87 -22.25 35.46
N LEU A 204 -29.32 -22.93 34.45
CA LEU A 204 -29.25 -24.39 34.41
C LEU A 204 -28.30 -24.96 35.47
N VAL A 205 -27.19 -24.27 35.78
CA VAL A 205 -26.27 -24.64 36.85
C VAL A 205 -26.96 -24.57 38.21
N VAL A 206 -27.69 -23.49 38.49
CA VAL A 206 -28.47 -23.36 39.74
C VAL A 206 -29.50 -24.48 39.84
N ARG A 207 -30.26 -24.73 38.77
CA ARG A 207 -31.27 -25.81 38.74
C ARG A 207 -30.64 -27.20 38.94
N ALA A 208 -29.48 -27.45 38.33
CA ALA A 208 -28.77 -28.71 38.48
C ALA A 208 -28.31 -28.91 39.94
N GLU A 209 -27.86 -27.84 40.60
CA GLU A 209 -27.42 -27.89 41.99
C GLU A 209 -28.58 -28.05 42.96
N ASP A 210 -29.72 -27.37 42.74
CA ASP A 210 -30.93 -27.56 43.54
C ASP A 210 -31.44 -29.00 43.47
N ALA A 211 -31.48 -29.58 42.26
CA ALA A 211 -31.87 -30.98 42.06
C ALA A 211 -30.90 -31.95 42.74
N ARG A 212 -29.59 -31.63 42.74
CA ARG A 212 -28.56 -32.40 43.45
C ARG A 212 -28.78 -32.37 44.97
N ILE A 213 -29.06 -31.20 45.54
CA ILE A 213 -29.34 -31.04 46.98
C ILE A 213 -30.60 -31.80 47.39
N MET A 214 -31.63 -31.84 46.54
CA MET A 214 -32.87 -32.58 46.77
C MET A 214 -32.76 -34.09 46.48
N ASN A 215 -31.58 -34.61 46.09
CA ASN A 215 -31.36 -36.00 45.64
C ASN A 215 -32.23 -36.44 44.45
N ASP A 216 -32.73 -35.50 43.64
CA ASP A 216 -33.48 -35.80 42.41
C ASP A 216 -32.51 -36.01 41.23
N MET A 217 -32.01 -37.25 41.14
CA MET A 217 -31.06 -37.67 40.11
C MET A 217 -31.62 -37.62 38.68
N GLY A 218 -32.95 -37.68 38.52
CA GLY A 218 -33.60 -37.64 37.21
C GLY A 218 -33.51 -36.25 36.59
N ASN A 219 -33.88 -35.23 37.37
CA ASN A 219 -33.81 -33.84 36.92
C ASN A 219 -32.37 -33.30 36.87
N MET A 220 -31.49 -33.77 37.77
CA MET A 220 -30.06 -33.46 37.70
C MET A 220 -29.47 -33.88 36.34
N LYS A 221 -29.67 -35.13 35.90
CA LYS A 221 -29.15 -35.62 34.61
C LYS A 221 -29.67 -34.83 33.42
N LYS A 222 -30.96 -34.45 33.42
CA LYS A 222 -31.55 -33.62 32.37
C LYS A 222 -30.91 -32.23 32.30
N ALA A 223 -30.68 -31.59 33.46
CA ALA A 223 -30.04 -30.28 33.51
C ALA A 223 -28.58 -30.34 33.01
N TYR A 224 -27.81 -31.37 33.39
CA TYR A 224 -26.45 -31.58 32.86
C TYR A 224 -26.41 -31.88 31.36
N PHE A 225 -27.39 -32.65 30.85
CA PHE A 225 -27.50 -32.90 29.41
C PHE A 225 -27.75 -31.60 28.64
N GLN A 226 -28.68 -30.78 29.10
CA GLN A 226 -28.95 -29.45 28.53
C GLN A 226 -27.73 -28.53 28.61
N LEU A 227 -26.99 -28.55 29.73
CA LEU A 227 -25.73 -27.81 29.86
C LEU A 227 -24.68 -28.27 28.85
N TYR A 228 -24.59 -29.58 28.60
CA TYR A 228 -23.65 -30.13 27.63
C TYR A 228 -23.96 -29.70 26.20
N GLU A 229 -25.23 -29.76 25.79
CA GLU A 229 -25.68 -29.28 24.48
C GLU A 229 -25.38 -27.78 24.32
N LEU A 230 -25.76 -26.98 25.31
CA LEU A 230 -25.58 -25.54 25.27
C LEU A 230 -24.10 -25.13 25.27
N ASN A 231 -23.23 -25.90 25.95
CA ASN A 231 -21.79 -25.69 25.92
C ASN A 231 -21.20 -26.01 24.54
N LYS A 232 -21.67 -27.07 23.88
CA LYS A 232 -21.27 -27.40 22.51
C LYS A 232 -21.65 -26.28 21.54
N ASP A 233 -22.87 -25.76 21.66
CA ASP A 233 -23.35 -24.64 20.84
C ASP A 233 -22.54 -23.36 21.10
N LEU A 234 -22.18 -23.09 22.36
CA LEU A 234 -21.35 -21.94 22.71
C LEU A 234 -19.93 -22.04 22.13
N MET A 235 -19.34 -23.24 22.12
CA MET A 235 -18.04 -23.48 21.49
C MET A 235 -18.09 -23.26 19.97
N LEU A 236 -19.16 -23.72 19.31
CA LEU A 236 -19.38 -23.47 17.89
C LEU A 236 -19.55 -21.97 17.60
N GLY A 237 -20.40 -21.28 18.38
CA GLY A 237 -20.60 -19.84 18.28
C GLY A 237 -19.32 -19.04 18.51
N TYR A 238 -18.49 -19.47 19.46
CA TYR A 238 -17.17 -18.86 19.71
C TYR A 238 -16.25 -18.97 18.50
N ASN A 239 -16.17 -20.13 17.85
CA ASN A 239 -15.34 -20.31 16.65
C ASN A 239 -15.81 -19.41 15.50
N ILE A 240 -17.14 -19.33 15.27
CA ILE A 240 -17.71 -18.44 14.25
C ILE A 240 -17.37 -16.98 14.56
N ARG A 241 -17.52 -16.57 15.82
CA ARG A 241 -17.16 -15.22 16.28
C ARG A 241 -15.67 -14.92 16.10
N SER A 242 -14.80 -15.89 16.40
CA SER A 242 -13.35 -15.75 16.22
C SER A 242 -13.01 -15.51 14.75
N ASN A 243 -13.59 -16.31 13.84
CA ASN A 243 -13.39 -16.14 12.40
C ASN A 243 -13.90 -14.78 11.90
N ASN A 244 -15.12 -14.42 12.27
CA ASN A 244 -15.70 -13.11 11.95
C ASN A 244 -14.84 -11.94 12.48
N HIS A 245 -14.22 -12.12 13.66
CA HIS A 245 -13.33 -11.10 14.20
C HIS A 245 -12.02 -10.97 13.42
N LEU A 246 -11.43 -12.08 12.97
CA LEU A 246 -10.22 -12.07 12.15
C LEU A 246 -10.46 -11.40 10.79
N GLU A 247 -11.58 -11.74 10.15
CA GLU A 247 -12.00 -11.13 8.89
C GLU A 247 -12.22 -9.61 9.04
N LEU A 248 -12.91 -9.20 10.10
CA LEU A 248 -13.11 -7.77 10.41
C LEU A 248 -11.77 -7.03 10.62
N LEU A 249 -10.80 -7.65 11.29
CA LEU A 249 -9.49 -7.04 11.50
C LEU A 249 -8.74 -6.84 10.17
N GLU A 250 -8.86 -7.79 9.24
CA GLU A 250 -8.24 -7.69 7.93
C GLU A 250 -8.88 -6.60 7.06
N CYS A 251 -10.21 -6.52 7.01
CA CYS A 251 -10.90 -5.45 6.30
C CYS A 251 -10.54 -4.07 6.89
N LEU A 252 -10.49 -3.95 8.22
CA LEU A 252 -10.05 -2.71 8.88
C LEU A 252 -8.58 -2.38 8.60
N ARG A 253 -7.71 -3.38 8.43
CA ARG A 253 -6.31 -3.18 8.01
C ARG A 253 -6.25 -2.58 6.60
N ILE A 254 -7.03 -3.12 5.67
CA ILE A 254 -7.12 -2.63 4.28
C ILE A 254 -7.62 -1.18 4.25
N VAL A 255 -8.69 -0.86 4.99
CA VAL A 255 -9.24 0.50 5.09
C VAL A 255 -8.18 1.48 5.64
N ASN A 256 -7.50 1.11 6.73
CA ASN A 256 -6.43 1.95 7.28
C ASN A 256 -5.27 2.13 6.31
N GLN A 257 -4.90 1.08 5.59
CA GLN A 257 -3.86 1.15 4.57
C GLN A 257 -4.27 2.12 3.45
N ALA A 258 -5.50 2.04 2.94
CA ALA A 258 -6.02 2.96 1.93
C ALA A 258 -5.96 4.43 2.40
N ILE A 259 -6.33 4.72 3.65
CA ILE A 259 -6.23 6.07 4.22
C ILE A 259 -4.77 6.56 4.26
N GLN A 260 -3.83 5.70 4.68
CA GLN A 260 -2.41 6.06 4.71
C GLN A 260 -1.87 6.30 3.31
N LYS A 261 -2.22 5.44 2.36
CA LYS A 261 -1.88 5.57 0.94
C LYS A 261 -2.34 6.91 0.38
N THR A 262 -3.61 7.27 0.56
CA THR A 262 -4.14 8.57 0.10
C THR A 262 -3.56 9.75 0.89
N GLY A 263 -3.20 9.55 2.16
CA GLY A 263 -2.46 10.53 2.95
C GLY A 263 -1.06 10.79 2.38
N ASN A 264 -0.38 9.76 1.87
CA ASN A 264 0.93 9.89 1.23
C ASN A 264 0.89 10.63 -0.11
N LEU A 265 -0.28 10.83 -0.72
CA LEU A 265 -0.40 11.73 -1.88
C LEU A 265 -0.25 13.22 -1.51
N ARG A 266 -0.20 13.57 -0.21
CA ARG A 266 -0.17 14.95 0.28
C ARG A 266 1.02 15.16 1.21
N VAL A 267 1.46 16.42 1.34
CA VAL A 267 2.63 16.78 2.14
C VAL A 267 2.22 17.82 3.18
N GLY A 268 2.74 17.70 4.40
CA GLY A 268 2.52 18.69 5.46
C GLY A 268 1.13 18.64 6.11
N LYS A 269 0.57 19.82 6.41
CA LYS A 269 -0.73 19.98 7.08
C LYS A 269 -1.90 19.30 6.35
N PRO A 270 -2.03 19.37 5.01
CA PRO A 270 -3.08 18.68 4.27
C PRO A 270 -3.13 17.16 4.54
N LYS A 271 -1.98 16.51 4.77
CA LYS A 271 -1.92 15.08 5.12
C LYS A 271 -2.57 14.81 6.48
N ALA A 272 -2.23 15.61 7.49
CA ALA A 272 -2.80 15.45 8.83
C ALA A 272 -4.31 15.73 8.86
N GLN A 273 -4.75 16.78 8.14
CA GLN A 273 -6.17 17.13 8.00
C GLN A 273 -6.96 16.02 7.33
N LEU A 274 -6.43 15.44 6.25
CA LEU A 274 -7.06 14.31 5.57
C LEU A 274 -7.23 13.10 6.50
N ILE A 275 -6.17 12.69 7.20
CA ILE A 275 -6.23 11.52 8.11
C ILE A 275 -7.26 11.75 9.22
N ALA A 276 -7.32 12.96 9.78
CA ALA A 276 -8.32 13.33 10.78
C ALA A 276 -9.74 13.28 10.21
N ALA A 277 -9.95 13.83 9.01
CA ALA A 277 -11.25 13.84 8.34
C ALA A 277 -11.72 12.43 7.95
N CYS A 278 -10.85 11.58 7.40
CA CYS A 278 -11.16 10.18 7.10
C CYS A 278 -11.53 9.40 8.36
N ARG A 279 -10.82 9.60 9.48
CA ARG A 279 -11.17 8.97 10.77
C ARG A 279 -12.52 9.46 11.31
N ALA A 280 -12.84 10.74 11.13
CA ALA A 280 -14.13 11.29 11.51
C ALA A 280 -15.28 10.73 10.64
N ALA A 281 -15.06 10.61 9.32
CA ALA A 281 -16.04 10.03 8.39
C ALA A 281 -16.34 8.56 8.71
N ILE A 282 -15.32 7.75 9.04
CA ILE A 282 -15.52 6.35 9.48
C ILE A 282 -16.32 6.29 10.77
N LYS A 283 -16.04 7.18 11.73
CA LYS A 283 -16.79 7.24 13.00
C LYS A 283 -18.26 7.59 12.77
N ASN A 284 -18.54 8.46 11.80
CA ASN A 284 -19.88 8.89 11.44
C ASN A 284 -20.58 7.95 10.44
N LYS A 285 -19.91 6.89 9.98
CA LYS A 285 -20.39 5.94 8.95
C LYS A 285 -20.83 6.62 7.65
N ASP A 286 -20.11 7.65 7.25
CA ASP A 286 -20.40 8.39 6.02
C ASP A 286 -19.36 8.03 4.94
N ASN A 287 -19.68 7.00 4.16
CA ASN A 287 -18.79 6.45 3.14
C ASN A 287 -18.62 7.41 1.95
N ASP A 288 -19.65 8.20 1.62
CA ASP A 288 -19.61 9.15 0.50
C ASP A 288 -18.71 10.34 0.82
N THR A 289 -18.78 10.87 2.04
CA THR A 289 -17.87 11.93 2.48
C THR A 289 -16.43 11.43 2.58
N LEU A 290 -16.21 10.17 2.99
CA LEU A 290 -14.88 9.56 3.02
C LEU A 290 -14.24 9.54 1.62
N ILE A 291 -14.96 9.02 0.62
CA ILE A 291 -14.45 8.93 -0.77
C ILE A 291 -14.22 10.34 -1.34
N LYS A 292 -15.16 11.28 -1.14
CA LYS A 292 -15.00 12.67 -1.58
C LYS A 292 -13.79 13.34 -0.94
N THR A 293 -13.57 13.13 0.36
CA THR A 293 -12.44 13.68 1.11
C THR A 293 -11.13 13.10 0.61
N MET A 294 -11.09 11.81 0.28
CA MET A 294 -9.91 11.15 -0.29
C MET A 294 -9.50 11.74 -1.65
N MET A 295 -10.49 12.01 -2.51
CA MET A 295 -10.25 12.59 -3.84
C MET A 295 -9.84 14.07 -3.79
N ASN A 296 -10.59 14.90 -3.08
CA ASN A 296 -10.46 16.36 -3.17
C ASN A 296 -9.75 17.00 -1.96
N GLY A 297 -9.50 16.24 -0.90
CA GLY A 297 -9.03 16.76 0.38
C GLY A 297 -10.17 17.13 1.34
N ALA A 298 -9.80 17.52 2.55
CA ALA A 298 -10.75 18.07 3.53
C ALA A 298 -11.07 19.51 3.12
N SER A 299 -12.33 19.76 2.73
CA SER A 299 -12.89 21.10 2.56
C SER A 299 -13.13 21.77 3.91
#